data_AF-A0AAD9H1T4-F1
#
_entry.id   AF-A0AAD9H1T4-F1
#
_cell.length_a   1.000
_cell.length_b   1.000
_cell.length_c   1.000
_cell.angle_alpha   90.00
_cell.angle_beta   90.00
_cell.angle_gamma   90.00
#
_symmetry.space_group_name_H-M   'P 1'
#
loop_
_entity.id
_entity.type
_entity.pdbx_description
1 polymer ?
#
loop_
_entity_poly.entity_id
_entity_poly.type
_entity_poly.pdbx_seq_one_letter_code
_entity_poly.pdbx_strand_id
1 'polypeptide(L)'
;MKPTPSTTALLLLLRRRLPSPSNPSSPTPFFARRAMTAPLTQNRSMATNTTPAVIRPSEAEVRDRELSPRNLELAVRHLHADGLVVVEDVVPHADLDALNRKMVEDALHLRSLGDEGPFNYNLGNLQQDPPPVAEHFYKSIFT
;
A
#
# COMPACT_ATOMS: atom_id res chain seq x y z
N MET A 1 0.64 -43.20 20.28
CA MET A 1 1.11 -42.94 18.91
C MET A 1 0.07 -43.48 17.95
N LYS A 2 -0.58 -42.60 17.19
CA LYS A 2 -1.52 -42.91 16.10
C LYS A 2 -1.11 -42.04 14.90
N PRO A 3 -1.19 -42.53 13.66
CA PRO A 3 -0.58 -41.87 12.51
C PRO A 3 -1.43 -40.72 11.98
N THR A 4 -0.73 -39.71 11.47
CA THR A 4 -1.20 -38.56 10.69
C THR A 4 -1.92 -38.95 9.40
N PRO A 5 -2.90 -38.16 8.94
CA PRO A 5 -3.23 -38.10 7.52
C PRO A 5 -2.55 -36.88 6.87
N SER A 6 -1.57 -37.16 6.02
CA SER A 6 -1.15 -36.30 4.91
C SER A 6 -1.84 -36.84 3.66
N THR A 7 -2.40 -35.97 2.80
CA THR A 7 -2.41 -36.09 1.32
C THR A 7 -3.32 -35.02 0.69
N THR A 8 -2.65 -34.04 0.07
CA THR A 8 -2.82 -33.57 -1.32
C THR A 8 -4.19 -33.06 -1.78
N ALA A 9 -4.31 -31.73 -1.87
CA ALA A 9 -5.32 -31.07 -2.69
C ALA A 9 -4.85 -31.00 -4.16
N LEU A 10 -5.66 -31.57 -5.05
CA LEU A 10 -5.47 -31.61 -6.50
C LEU A 10 -6.10 -30.35 -7.13
N LEU A 11 -5.29 -29.38 -7.57
CA LEU A 11 -5.78 -28.23 -8.34
C LEU A 11 -5.87 -28.60 -9.83
N LEU A 12 -7.09 -28.77 -10.34
CA LEU A 12 -7.39 -28.93 -11.77
C LEU A 12 -7.44 -27.55 -12.45
N LEU A 13 -6.37 -27.20 -13.19
CA LEU A 13 -6.36 -26.05 -14.10
C LEU A 13 -7.15 -26.39 -15.38
N LEU A 14 -8.37 -25.89 -15.49
CA LEU A 14 -9.17 -25.98 -16.70
C LEU A 14 -8.72 -24.91 -17.72
N ARG A 15 -7.77 -25.25 -18.59
CA ARG A 15 -7.38 -24.40 -19.74
C ARG A 15 -8.51 -24.40 -20.78
N ARG A 16 -9.26 -23.30 -20.88
CA ARG A 16 -10.17 -23.05 -22.01
C ARG A 16 -9.35 -22.85 -23.29
N ARG A 17 -9.56 -23.72 -24.29
CA ARG A 17 -9.04 -23.58 -25.66
C ARG A 17 -9.78 -22.43 -26.36
N LEU A 18 -9.03 -21.43 -26.84
CA LEU A 18 -9.55 -20.45 -27.79
C LEU A 18 -9.46 -21.03 -29.21
N PRO A 19 -10.45 -20.78 -30.10
CA PRO A 19 -10.43 -21.26 -31.47
C PRO A 19 -9.47 -20.44 -32.34
N SER A 20 -8.69 -21.13 -33.18
CA SER A 20 -7.86 -20.51 -34.22
C SER A 20 -8.71 -19.87 -35.31
N PRO A 21 -8.36 -18.68 -35.83
CA PRO A 21 -9.02 -18.12 -36.99
C PRO A 21 -8.52 -18.78 -38.28
N SER A 22 -9.46 -19.21 -39.11
CA SER A 22 -9.26 -19.71 -40.47
C SER A 22 -8.96 -18.57 -41.46
N ASN A 23 -7.89 -18.71 -42.23
CA ASN A 23 -7.59 -17.88 -43.41
C ASN A 23 -8.55 -18.19 -44.57
N PRO A 24 -8.96 -17.16 -45.33
CA PRO A 24 -9.09 -17.29 -46.77
C PRO A 24 -8.26 -16.26 -47.54
N SER A 25 -8.16 -16.53 -48.83
CA SER A 25 -7.07 -16.26 -49.76
C SER A 25 -7.22 -15.01 -50.64
N SER A 26 -6.06 -14.60 -51.17
CA SER A 26 -5.79 -13.93 -52.48
C SER A 26 -5.90 -12.40 -52.63
N PRO A 27 -5.13 -11.80 -53.57
CA PRO A 27 -4.54 -10.46 -53.45
C PRO A 27 -5.13 -9.42 -54.42
N THR A 28 -5.17 -8.15 -54.00
CA THR A 28 -5.32 -6.99 -54.90
C THR A 28 -4.58 -5.76 -54.35
N PRO A 29 -4.19 -4.79 -55.22
CA PRO A 29 -2.93 -4.09 -55.06
C PRO A 29 -3.04 -2.61 -54.67
N PHE A 30 -1.88 -2.07 -54.25
CA PHE A 30 -1.45 -0.66 -54.26
C PHE A 30 -2.37 0.41 -53.66
N PHE A 31 -2.05 0.85 -52.44
CA PHE A 31 -1.92 2.29 -52.12
C PHE A 31 -0.76 2.48 -51.13
N ALA A 32 0.26 3.24 -51.56
CA ALA A 32 1.40 3.61 -50.73
C ALA A 32 0.94 4.56 -49.61
N ARG A 33 0.71 4.01 -48.42
CA ARG A 33 0.47 4.81 -47.22
C ARG A 33 1.83 5.26 -46.66
N ARG A 34 2.09 6.56 -46.82
CA ARG A 34 3.23 7.26 -46.22
C ARG A 34 3.17 7.05 -44.70
N ALA A 35 4.07 6.23 -44.15
CA ALA A 35 4.19 6.02 -42.72
C ALA A 35 4.72 7.32 -42.09
N MET A 36 3.85 8.08 -41.44
CA MET A 36 4.27 9.12 -40.51
C MET A 36 4.78 8.41 -39.27
N THR A 37 6.09 8.25 -39.15
CA THR A 37 6.73 7.84 -37.90
C THR A 37 6.47 8.93 -36.87
N ALA A 38 5.49 8.70 -35.99
CA ALA A 38 5.36 9.50 -34.78
C ALA A 38 6.69 9.38 -34.02
N PRO A 39 7.33 10.49 -33.64
CA PRO A 39 8.54 10.41 -32.84
C PRO A 39 8.19 9.71 -31.54
N LEU A 40 8.96 8.66 -31.23
CA LEU A 40 8.91 7.95 -29.98
C LEU A 40 9.01 8.99 -28.87
N THR A 41 7.91 9.20 -28.15
CA THR A 41 7.85 10.11 -27.02
C THR A 41 9.04 9.78 -26.14
N GLN A 42 9.95 10.74 -25.97
CA GLN A 42 11.05 10.63 -25.04
C GLN A 42 10.46 10.13 -23.72
N ASN A 43 10.85 8.92 -23.35
CA ASN A 43 10.57 8.38 -22.02
C ASN A 43 11.33 9.30 -21.08
N ARG A 44 10.69 10.40 -20.67
CA ARG A 44 11.20 11.29 -19.65
C ARG A 44 11.24 10.40 -18.44
N SER A 45 12.41 9.84 -18.15
CA SER A 45 12.75 9.41 -16.81
C SER A 45 12.67 10.68 -15.96
N MET A 46 11.45 11.07 -15.62
CA MET A 46 11.20 11.96 -14.52
C MET A 46 11.95 11.31 -13.38
N ALA A 47 12.98 11.99 -12.88
CA ALA A 47 13.56 11.61 -11.61
C ALA A 47 12.38 11.55 -10.64
N THR A 48 11.97 10.33 -10.30
CA THR A 48 10.91 10.12 -9.33
C THR A 48 11.51 10.60 -8.03
N ASN A 49 11.02 11.73 -7.51
CA ASN A 49 11.32 12.09 -6.14
C ASN A 49 10.89 10.89 -5.29
N THR A 50 11.86 10.19 -4.71
CA THR A 50 11.60 8.99 -3.91
C THR A 50 11.07 9.33 -2.53
N THR A 51 11.06 10.61 -2.17
CA THR A 51 10.51 11.10 -0.92
C THR A 51 9.04 11.45 -1.09
N PRO A 52 8.15 10.93 -0.22
CA PRO A 52 6.75 11.30 -0.24
C PRO A 52 6.56 12.80 -0.07
N ALA A 53 5.49 13.34 -0.64
CA ALA A 53 5.09 14.71 -0.33
C ALA A 53 4.69 14.83 1.14
N VAL A 54 5.11 15.92 1.78
CA VAL A 54 4.84 16.21 3.18
C VAL A 54 3.97 17.46 3.26
N ILE A 55 2.83 17.34 3.94
CA ILE A 55 1.94 18.44 4.30
C ILE A 55 2.12 18.71 5.79
N ARG A 56 2.43 19.95 6.14
CA ARG A 56 2.49 20.44 7.53
C ARG A 56 1.28 21.32 7.78
N PRO A 57 0.26 20.82 8.49
CA PRO A 57 -0.89 21.64 8.85
C PRO A 57 -0.47 22.77 9.80
N SER A 58 -1.18 23.88 9.73
CA SER A 58 -1.09 24.95 10.73
C SER A 58 -1.69 24.50 12.07
N GLU A 59 -1.34 25.20 13.15
CA GLU A 59 -1.94 24.96 14.47
C GLU A 59 -3.48 25.07 14.45
N ALA A 60 -4.03 25.94 13.60
CA ALA A 60 -5.47 26.04 13.41
C ALA A 60 -6.06 24.77 12.78
N GLU A 61 -5.47 24.27 11.69
CA GLU A 61 -5.90 23.02 11.05
C GLU A 61 -5.78 21.82 11.99
N VAL A 62 -4.73 21.74 12.81
CA VAL A 62 -4.57 20.67 13.82
C VAL A 62 -5.65 20.78 14.90
N ARG A 63 -5.87 21.98 15.46
CA ARG A 63 -6.89 22.21 16.48
C ARG A 63 -8.29 21.90 15.96
N ASP A 64 -8.59 22.34 14.74
CA ASP A 64 -9.89 22.21 14.12
C ASP A 64 -10.10 20.81 13.48
N ARG A 65 -9.03 19.98 13.45
CA ARG A 65 -8.98 18.62 12.89
C ARG A 65 -9.39 18.56 11.41
N GLU A 66 -9.10 19.62 10.67
CA GLU A 66 -9.51 19.78 9.29
C GLU A 66 -8.40 20.49 8.50
N LEU A 67 -7.99 19.89 7.39
CA LEU A 67 -7.07 20.55 6.46
C LEU A 67 -7.80 21.67 5.72
N SER A 68 -7.14 22.80 5.56
CA SER A 68 -7.58 23.87 4.69
C SER A 68 -7.75 23.34 3.25
N PRO A 69 -8.63 23.97 2.43
CA PRO A 69 -8.84 23.54 1.06
C PRO A 69 -7.55 23.44 0.22
N ARG A 70 -6.57 24.30 0.51
CA ARG A 70 -5.25 24.28 -0.12
C ARG A 70 -4.45 23.04 0.27
N ASN A 71 -4.34 22.74 1.55
CA ASN A 71 -3.58 21.56 2.01
C ASN A 71 -4.27 20.26 1.62
N LEU A 72 -5.61 20.24 1.60
CA LEU A 72 -6.39 19.11 1.12
C LEU A 72 -6.15 18.84 -0.38
N GLU A 73 -6.17 19.86 -1.23
CA GLU A 73 -5.85 19.71 -2.66
C GLU A 73 -4.46 19.12 -2.86
N LEU A 74 -3.46 19.67 -2.18
CA LEU A 74 -2.08 19.18 -2.28
C LEU A 74 -1.97 17.72 -1.85
N ALA A 75 -2.63 17.36 -0.74
CA ALA A 75 -2.63 15.99 -0.23
C ALA A 75 -3.24 15.01 -1.24
N VAL A 76 -4.42 15.33 -1.79
CA VAL A 76 -5.12 14.49 -2.78
C VAL A 76 -4.31 14.38 -4.08
N ARG A 77 -3.73 15.49 -4.55
CA ARG A 77 -2.90 15.50 -5.77
C ARG A 77 -1.69 14.58 -5.64
N HIS A 78 -1.00 14.62 -4.50
CA HIS A 78 0.16 13.76 -4.25
C HIS A 78 -0.22 12.31 -3.99
N LEU A 79 -1.31 12.06 -3.27
CA LEU A 79 -1.84 10.72 -3.12
C LEU A 79 -2.20 10.10 -4.49
N HIS A 80 -2.78 10.87 -5.40
CA HIS A 80 -3.09 10.40 -6.76
C HIS A 80 -1.83 10.16 -7.62
N ALA A 81 -0.83 11.04 -7.53
CA ALA A 81 0.38 10.93 -8.35
C ALA A 81 1.35 9.86 -7.84
N ASP A 82 1.55 9.79 -6.53
CA ASP A 82 2.64 9.05 -5.88
C ASP A 82 2.12 7.86 -5.05
N GLY A 83 0.81 7.79 -4.77
CA GLY A 83 0.19 6.74 -3.95
C GLY A 83 0.43 6.91 -2.45
N LEU A 84 1.14 7.96 -2.03
CA LEU A 84 1.52 8.21 -0.63
C LEU A 84 1.67 9.72 -0.38
N VAL A 85 1.16 10.16 0.78
CA VAL A 85 1.38 11.51 1.32
C VAL A 85 1.59 11.40 2.83
N VAL A 86 2.47 12.25 3.38
CA VAL A 86 2.67 12.38 4.82
C VAL A 86 1.97 13.64 5.29
N VAL A 87 1.13 13.53 6.32
CA VAL A 87 0.59 14.67 7.07
C VAL A 87 1.29 14.68 8.42
N GLU A 88 2.18 15.64 8.61
CA GLU A 88 3.10 15.68 9.74
C GLU A 88 2.44 16.31 10.98
N ASP A 89 2.85 15.88 12.16
CA ASP A 89 2.52 16.49 13.46
C ASP A 89 1.01 16.67 13.76
N VAL A 90 0.17 15.74 13.29
CA VAL A 90 -1.28 15.76 13.57
C VAL A 90 -1.66 15.14 14.91
N VAL A 91 -0.79 14.34 15.51
CA VAL A 91 -1.00 13.70 16.82
C VAL A 91 -0.04 14.30 17.85
N PRO A 92 -0.51 14.67 19.05
CA PRO A 92 0.37 15.07 20.15
C PRO A 92 1.39 13.99 20.48
N HIS A 93 2.67 14.36 20.51
CA HIS A 93 3.76 13.39 20.73
C HIS A 93 3.67 12.69 22.10
N ALA A 94 3.12 13.34 23.13
CA ALA A 94 2.94 12.73 24.44
C ALA A 94 2.02 11.49 24.42
N ASP A 95 0.97 11.51 23.59
CA ASP A 95 0.07 10.36 23.42
C ASP A 95 0.77 9.24 22.64
N LEU A 96 1.58 9.61 21.62
CA LEU A 96 2.42 8.66 20.89
C LEU A 96 3.46 8.00 21.79
N ASP A 97 4.13 8.76 22.66
CA ASP A 97 5.14 8.25 23.59
C ASP A 97 4.52 7.27 24.60
N ALA A 98 3.34 7.59 25.12
CA ALA A 98 2.63 6.72 26.04
C ALA A 98 2.17 5.43 25.35
N LEU A 99 1.61 5.51 24.15
CA LEU A 99 1.22 4.34 23.37
C LEU A 99 2.44 3.49 22.98
N ASN A 100 3.52 4.13 22.54
CA ASN A 100 4.77 3.46 22.16
C ASN A 100 5.36 2.67 23.33
N ARG A 101 5.41 3.23 24.54
CA ARG A 101 5.88 2.50 25.73
C ARG A 101 5.13 1.19 25.92
N LYS A 102 3.80 1.24 25.90
CA LYS A 102 2.97 0.04 26.08
C LYS A 102 3.12 -0.95 24.91
N MET A 103 3.06 -0.46 23.67
CA MET A 103 3.16 -1.33 22.50
C MET A 103 4.53 -2.02 22.41
N VAL A 104 5.61 -1.36 22.82
CA VAL A 104 6.94 -1.99 22.91
C VAL A 104 6.96 -3.11 23.95
N GLU A 105 6.41 -2.90 25.14
CA GLU A 105 6.31 -3.95 26.16
C GLU A 105 5.57 -5.19 25.63
N ASP A 106 4.44 -4.99 24.97
CA ASP A 106 3.64 -6.06 24.38
C ASP A 106 4.36 -6.73 23.20
N ALA A 107 5.08 -5.96 22.37
CA ALA A 107 5.88 -6.48 21.27
C ALA A 107 7.01 -7.41 21.76
N LEU A 108 7.63 -7.07 22.90
CA LEU A 108 8.67 -7.92 23.51
C LEU A 108 8.09 -9.26 23.98
N HIS A 109 6.87 -9.26 24.52
CA HIS A 109 6.16 -10.49 24.86
C HIS A 109 5.82 -11.31 23.61
N LEU A 110 5.21 -10.71 22.59
CA LEU A 110 4.84 -11.40 21.35
C LEU A 110 6.07 -11.99 20.63
N ARG A 111 7.19 -11.25 20.61
CA ARG A 111 8.46 -11.74 20.07
C ARG A 111 9.00 -12.94 20.84
N SER A 112 8.76 -13.04 22.15
CA SER A 112 9.23 -14.17 22.96
C SER A 112 8.55 -15.50 22.62
N LEU A 113 7.46 -15.47 21.86
CA LEU A 113 6.77 -16.66 21.36
C LEU A 113 7.54 -17.37 20.23
N GLY A 114 8.61 -16.76 19.71
CA GLY A 114 9.41 -17.34 18.63
C GLY A 114 8.58 -17.48 17.35
N ASP A 115 8.66 -18.64 16.70
CA ASP A 115 7.98 -18.92 15.42
C ASP A 115 6.45 -19.01 15.55
N GLU A 116 5.93 -19.13 16.77
CA GLU A 116 4.48 -19.11 17.06
C GLU A 116 3.93 -17.67 17.19
N GLY A 117 4.80 -16.66 17.05
CA GLY A 117 4.40 -15.26 17.07
C GLY A 117 3.56 -14.85 15.84
N PRO A 118 2.71 -13.82 15.96
CA PRO A 118 1.91 -13.34 14.84
C PRO A 118 2.78 -12.52 13.87
N PHE A 119 3.14 -13.06 12.71
CA PHE A 119 3.96 -12.36 11.72
C PHE A 119 3.19 -12.10 10.41
N ASN A 120 3.36 -10.90 9.88
CA ASN A 120 2.89 -10.52 8.56
C ASN A 120 3.89 -10.97 7.49
N TYR A 121 3.56 -12.04 6.77
CA TYR A 121 4.32 -12.67 5.67
C TYR A 121 5.68 -13.29 6.05
N ASN A 122 6.54 -12.55 6.76
CA ASN A 122 7.92 -12.95 7.05
C ASN A 122 8.26 -12.75 8.54
N LEU A 123 9.17 -13.58 9.05
CA LEU A 123 9.75 -13.41 10.39
C LEU A 123 10.46 -12.04 10.49
N GLY A 124 10.15 -11.30 11.56
CA GLY A 124 10.63 -9.93 11.78
C GLY A 124 9.60 -8.83 11.49
N ASN A 125 8.53 -9.13 10.74
CA ASN A 125 7.39 -8.23 10.57
C ASN A 125 6.27 -8.59 11.54
N LEU A 126 6.51 -8.36 12.83
CA LEU A 126 5.59 -8.71 13.91
C LEU A 126 4.28 -7.94 13.74
N GLN A 127 3.17 -8.67 13.67
CA GLN A 127 1.84 -8.10 13.70
C GLN A 127 1.45 -7.84 15.16
N GLN A 128 0.94 -6.64 15.42
CA GLN A 128 0.47 -6.25 16.73
C GLN A 128 -0.68 -5.26 16.60
N ASP A 129 -1.75 -5.51 17.34
CA ASP A 129 -2.86 -4.57 17.49
C ASP A 129 -2.55 -3.56 18.61
N PRO A 130 -3.10 -2.34 18.56
CA PRO A 130 -3.02 -1.41 19.67
C PRO A 130 -3.73 -1.98 20.92
N PRO A 131 -3.31 -1.61 22.15
CA PRO A 131 -3.85 -2.18 23.38
C PRO A 131 -5.37 -1.92 23.50
N PRO A 132 -6.22 -2.95 23.72
CA PRO A 132 -7.67 -2.81 23.71
C PRO A 132 -8.23 -2.35 25.07
N VAL A 133 -7.53 -1.44 25.77
CA VAL A 133 -7.90 -0.95 27.10
C VAL A 133 -7.98 0.56 27.13
N ALA A 134 -8.94 1.09 27.88
CA ALA A 134 -9.27 2.52 27.90
C ALA A 134 -8.07 3.43 28.27
N GLU A 135 -7.15 2.93 29.10
CA GLU A 135 -5.94 3.66 29.52
C GLU A 135 -5.03 4.05 28.34
N HIS A 136 -5.02 3.26 27.26
CA HIS A 136 -4.18 3.48 26.08
C HIS A 136 -4.97 3.92 24.84
N PHE A 137 -6.28 4.19 24.99
CA PHE A 137 -7.15 4.58 23.89
C PHE A 137 -7.24 6.11 23.78
N TYR A 138 -6.22 6.71 23.18
CA TYR A 138 -6.13 8.16 22.99
C TYR A 138 -7.05 8.65 21.85
N LYS A 139 -7.96 9.58 22.17
CA LYS A 139 -8.85 10.20 21.16
C LYS A 139 -8.10 10.96 20.06
N SER A 140 -6.88 11.40 20.33
CA SER A 140 -6.01 12.01 19.33
C SER A 140 -5.54 11.04 18.24
N ILE A 141 -5.64 9.73 18.48
CA ILE A 141 -5.16 8.67 17.57
C ILE A 141 -6.33 7.89 16.96
N PHE A 142 -7.36 7.57 17.76
CA PHE A 142 -8.39 6.60 17.37
C PHE A 142 -9.78 7.19 17.07
N THR A 143 -9.97 8.52 17.05
CA THR A 143 -11.28 9.17 16.80
C THR A 143 -11.19 10.44 15.98
#